data_AF-D7R9W8-F1
#
_entry.id   AF-D7R9W8-F1
#
_cell.length_a   1.000
_cell.length_b   1.000
_cell.length_c   1.000
_cell.angle_alpha   90.00
_cell.angle_beta   90.00
_cell.angle_gamma   90.00
#
_symmetry.space_group_name_H-M   'P 1'
#
loop_
_entity.id
_entity.type
_entity.pdbx_description
1 polymer ?
#
loop_
_entity_poly.entity_id
_entity_poly.type
_entity_poly.pdbx_seq_one_letter_code
_entity_poly.pdbx_strand_id
1 'polypeptide(L)'
;GECNFVIRYGLVTNEISMIQAQARARAENSSYTLVDVRGSGVVEKELVNEFRQKMMNKAIVKIGNMDQEEFKKKITNYQLEAIQERKMLLNKKKKKKQNDSPSEVSFSCRGCNKDVCRGEDIEVVSQMHHVVVSTEFRSLYNKKDNTNLQERLVEYETNQFVACNTCGQRWGSMMLYRAIELPSLHVKNLVVTCKGKKISKCAKWKELDVCFPAFDLSAHASLVDEALDSD
;
A
#
# COMPACT_ATOMS: atom_id res chain seq x y z
N GLY A 1 -13.63 -4.98 -32.74
CA GLY A 1 -13.65 -3.68 -33.43
C GLY A 1 -12.62 -2.78 -32.80
N GLU A 2 -11.95 -1.96 -33.59
CA GLU A 2 -11.06 -0.91 -33.08
C GLU A 2 -11.89 0.23 -32.49
N CYS A 3 -11.46 0.80 -31.37
CA CYS A 3 -12.17 1.91 -30.73
C CYS A 3 -12.04 3.18 -31.57
N ASN A 4 -13.15 3.89 -31.78
CA ASN A 4 -13.23 5.10 -32.60
C ASN A 4 -13.57 6.37 -31.80
N PHE A 5 -13.84 6.27 -30.50
CA PHE A 5 -14.06 7.45 -29.66
C PHE A 5 -13.52 7.23 -28.25
N VAL A 6 -12.88 8.25 -27.69
CA VAL A 6 -12.44 8.30 -26.30
C VAL A 6 -12.94 9.59 -25.67
N ILE A 7 -13.61 9.45 -24.52
CA ILE A 7 -14.10 10.59 -23.74
C ILE A 7 -13.38 10.60 -22.39
N ARG A 8 -12.83 11.76 -22.01
CA ARG A 8 -12.38 12.02 -20.64
C ARG A 8 -13.36 12.96 -19.98
N TYR A 9 -13.94 12.53 -18.88
CA TYR A 9 -14.96 13.29 -18.14
C TYR A 9 -14.37 13.86 -16.86
N GLY A 10 -14.08 15.17 -16.84
CA GLY A 10 -13.52 15.90 -15.69
C GLY A 10 -12.16 15.40 -15.18
N LEU A 11 -11.48 14.52 -15.93
CA LEU A 11 -10.24 13.88 -15.51
C LEU A 11 -9.07 14.41 -16.33
N VAL A 12 -8.20 15.20 -15.70
CA VAL A 12 -6.89 15.57 -16.25
C VAL A 12 -5.76 15.20 -15.28
N THR A 13 -4.79 14.47 -15.81
CA THR A 13 -3.62 13.96 -15.09
C THR A 13 -2.35 14.55 -15.73
N ASN A 14 -1.38 13.74 -16.17
CA ASN A 14 -0.17 14.19 -16.88
C ASN A 14 -0.27 13.91 -18.38
N GLU A 15 0.70 14.46 -19.14
CA GLU A 15 0.81 14.30 -20.59
C GLU A 15 0.93 12.83 -21.02
N ILE A 16 1.56 11.96 -20.21
CA ILE A 16 1.68 10.53 -20.50
C ILE A 16 0.31 9.85 -20.51
N SER A 17 -0.49 10.10 -19.48
CA SER A 17 -1.83 9.53 -19.35
C SER A 17 -2.77 10.05 -20.44
N MET A 18 -2.62 11.33 -20.81
CA MET A 18 -3.35 11.94 -21.93
C MET A 18 -3.06 11.21 -23.25
N ILE A 19 -1.78 11.05 -23.59
CA ILE A 19 -1.33 10.34 -24.81
C ILE A 19 -1.83 8.89 -24.82
N GLN A 20 -1.73 8.19 -23.69
CA GLN A 20 -2.20 6.80 -23.57
C GLN A 20 -3.72 6.67 -23.72
N ALA A 21 -4.49 7.63 -23.19
CA ALA A 21 -5.94 7.65 -23.36
C ALA A 21 -6.30 7.88 -24.83
N GLN A 22 -5.67 8.86 -25.48
CA GLN A 22 -5.86 9.15 -26.89
C GLN A 22 -5.53 7.93 -27.79
N ALA A 23 -4.42 7.24 -27.51
CA ALA A 23 -3.97 6.06 -28.26
C ALA A 23 -4.88 4.81 -28.13
N ARG A 24 -5.95 4.88 -27.31
CA ARG A 24 -6.99 3.84 -27.29
C ARG A 24 -7.93 3.96 -28.48
N ALA A 25 -8.12 5.16 -29.02
CA ALA A 25 -8.89 5.40 -30.23
C ALA A 25 -7.99 5.08 -31.45
N ARG A 26 -8.16 3.89 -32.04
CA ARG A 26 -7.27 3.35 -33.10
C ARG A 26 -7.94 3.29 -34.46
N ALA A 27 -9.26 3.27 -34.49
CA ALA A 27 -10.00 3.26 -35.75
C ALA A 27 -9.70 4.54 -36.55
N GLU A 28 -9.77 4.42 -37.87
CA GLU A 28 -9.74 5.57 -38.77
C GLU A 28 -10.87 6.55 -38.42
N ASN A 29 -10.59 7.86 -38.52
CA ASN A 29 -11.50 8.92 -38.11
C ASN A 29 -11.93 8.85 -36.63
N SER A 30 -11.03 8.39 -35.76
CA SER A 30 -11.28 8.36 -34.33
C SER A 30 -11.28 9.75 -33.69
N SER A 31 -12.02 9.89 -32.59
CA SER A 31 -12.18 11.15 -31.86
C SER A 31 -11.71 11.03 -30.41
N TYR A 32 -11.17 12.14 -29.89
CA TYR A 32 -10.80 12.31 -28.49
C TYR A 32 -11.50 13.57 -27.97
N THR A 33 -12.33 13.43 -26.94
CA THR A 33 -13.13 14.54 -26.39
C THR A 33 -12.90 14.67 -24.89
N LEU A 34 -12.54 15.88 -24.46
CA LEU A 34 -12.55 16.26 -23.04
C LEU A 34 -13.89 16.95 -22.73
N VAL A 35 -14.65 16.37 -21.81
CA VAL A 35 -15.90 16.93 -21.29
C VAL A 35 -15.66 17.36 -19.87
N ASP A 36 -15.92 18.63 -19.57
CA ASP A 36 -15.79 19.12 -18.21
C ASP A 36 -16.64 20.37 -17.90
N VAL A 37 -16.77 20.68 -16.61
CA VAL A 37 -17.47 21.84 -16.08
C VAL A 37 -16.65 23.11 -16.32
N ARG A 38 -17.33 24.18 -16.75
CA ARG A 38 -16.70 25.50 -16.93
C ARG A 38 -16.06 25.99 -15.62
N GLY A 39 -14.80 26.41 -15.68
CA GLY A 39 -14.07 27.01 -14.55
C GLY A 39 -13.38 26.01 -13.61
N SER A 40 -13.32 24.73 -13.97
CA SER A 40 -12.69 23.66 -13.18
C SER A 40 -11.15 23.69 -13.17
N GLY A 41 -10.50 24.44 -14.08
CA GLY A 41 -9.06 24.42 -14.27
C GLY A 41 -8.53 23.22 -15.08
N VAL A 42 -9.42 22.36 -15.58
CA VAL A 42 -9.07 21.10 -16.27
C VAL A 42 -8.67 21.36 -17.71
N VAL A 43 -9.35 22.27 -18.40
CA VAL A 43 -9.02 22.66 -19.78
C VAL A 43 -7.62 23.26 -19.85
N GLU A 44 -7.27 24.13 -18.91
CA GLU A 44 -5.94 24.75 -18.82
C GLU A 44 -4.85 23.70 -18.60
N LYS A 45 -5.11 22.71 -17.73
CA LYS A 45 -4.17 21.59 -17.52
C LYS A 45 -4.02 20.72 -18.75
N GLU A 46 -5.08 20.49 -19.51
CA GLU A 46 -5.01 19.72 -20.76
C GLU A 46 -4.17 20.45 -21.80
N LEU A 47 -4.34 21.78 -21.95
CA LEU A 47 -3.50 22.61 -22.82
C LEU A 47 -2.03 22.58 -22.40
N VAL A 48 -1.74 22.60 -21.09
CA VAL A 48 -0.38 22.45 -20.56
C VAL A 48 0.18 21.06 -20.92
N ASN A 49 -0.62 20.00 -20.84
CA ASN A 49 -0.20 18.65 -21.21
C ASN A 49 0.09 18.52 -22.71
N GLU A 50 -0.72 19.11 -23.59
CA GLU A 50 -0.42 19.20 -25.02
C GLU A 50 0.90 19.94 -25.30
N PHE A 51 1.13 21.04 -24.59
CA PHE A 51 2.41 21.76 -24.68
C PHE A 51 3.58 20.89 -24.22
N ARG A 52 3.43 20.15 -23.12
CA ARG A 52 4.45 19.21 -22.62
C ARG A 52 4.72 18.09 -23.60
N GLN A 53 3.72 17.54 -24.27
CA GLN A 53 3.91 16.54 -25.33
C GLN A 53 4.76 17.12 -26.48
N LYS A 54 4.47 18.35 -26.93
CA LYS A 54 5.28 19.02 -27.96
C LYS A 54 6.72 19.23 -27.50
N MET A 55 6.92 19.66 -26.26
CA MET A 55 8.26 19.85 -25.67
C MET A 55 9.02 18.52 -25.50
N MET A 56 8.34 17.46 -25.10
CA MET A 56 8.89 16.11 -24.99
C MET A 56 9.41 15.63 -26.35
N ASN A 57 8.63 15.77 -27.42
CA ASN A 57 9.06 15.40 -28.77
C ASN A 57 10.30 16.21 -29.21
N LYS A 58 10.33 17.52 -28.94
CA LYS A 58 11.51 18.35 -29.21
C LYS A 58 12.74 17.90 -28.42
N ALA A 59 12.56 17.52 -27.15
CA ALA A 59 13.65 17.00 -26.32
C ALA A 59 14.20 15.68 -26.86
N ILE A 60 13.33 14.76 -27.29
CA ILE A 60 13.74 13.47 -27.91
C ILE A 60 14.57 13.73 -29.16
N VAL A 61 14.11 14.60 -30.06
CA VAL A 61 14.87 14.95 -31.28
C VAL A 61 16.21 15.57 -30.93
N LYS A 62 16.25 16.51 -29.96
CA LYS A 62 17.50 17.14 -29.51
C LYS A 62 18.48 16.13 -28.93
N ILE A 63 18.00 15.16 -28.15
CA ILE A 63 18.84 14.09 -27.58
C ILE A 63 19.30 13.14 -28.68
N GLY A 64 18.43 12.76 -29.61
CA GLY A 64 18.78 11.89 -30.74
C GLY A 64 19.83 12.48 -31.68
N ASN A 65 19.89 13.81 -31.77
CA ASN A 65 20.88 14.54 -32.57
C ASN A 65 22.12 14.98 -31.76
N MET A 66 22.24 14.58 -30.50
CA MET A 66 23.38 14.94 -29.66
C MET A 66 24.64 14.20 -30.11
N ASP A 67 25.80 14.85 -29.98
CA ASP A 67 27.08 14.19 -30.19
C ASP A 67 27.23 12.96 -29.29
N GLN A 68 27.79 11.88 -29.83
CA GLN A 68 27.83 10.59 -29.15
C GLN A 68 28.71 10.62 -27.88
N GLU A 69 29.81 11.36 -27.90
CA GLU A 69 30.71 11.46 -26.75
C GLU A 69 30.12 12.37 -25.67
N GLU A 70 29.47 13.48 -26.06
CA GLU A 70 28.70 14.32 -25.14
C GLU A 70 27.56 13.52 -24.48
N PHE A 71 26.82 12.74 -25.27
CA PHE A 71 25.71 11.90 -24.80
C PHE A 71 26.20 10.87 -23.78
N LYS A 72 27.24 10.08 -24.11
CA LYS A 72 27.82 9.09 -23.20
C LYS A 72 28.27 9.72 -21.89
N LYS A 73 28.96 10.87 -21.96
CA LYS A 73 29.42 11.60 -20.77
C LYS A 73 28.27 11.99 -19.85
N LYS A 74 27.17 12.52 -20.41
CA LYS A 74 25.98 12.87 -19.63
C LYS A 74 25.31 11.65 -19.00
N ILE A 75 25.16 10.56 -19.75
CA ILE A 75 24.58 9.32 -19.23
C ILE A 75 25.39 8.78 -18.05
N THR A 76 26.71 8.73 -18.18
CA THR A 76 27.60 8.29 -17.10
C THR A 76 27.42 9.16 -15.85
N ASN A 77 27.36 10.48 -16.01
CA ASN A 77 27.14 11.39 -14.87
C ASN A 77 25.79 11.14 -14.19
N TYR A 78 24.69 11.05 -14.97
CA TYR A 78 23.37 10.75 -14.40
C TYR A 78 23.32 9.40 -13.69
N GLN A 79 23.99 8.38 -14.22
CA GLN A 79 24.08 7.07 -13.56
C GLN A 79 24.84 7.16 -12.23
N LEU A 80 25.96 7.88 -12.19
CA LEU A 80 26.74 8.09 -10.97
C LEU A 80 25.93 8.86 -9.91
N GLU A 81 25.27 9.95 -10.30
CA GLU A 81 24.38 10.73 -9.45
C GLU A 81 23.26 9.85 -8.88
N ALA A 82 22.56 9.08 -9.72
CA ALA A 82 21.49 8.18 -9.28
C ALA A 82 21.98 7.09 -8.30
N ILE A 83 23.19 6.55 -8.51
CA ILE A 83 23.81 5.60 -7.58
C ILE A 83 24.09 6.28 -6.23
N GLN A 84 24.63 7.49 -6.24
CA GLN A 84 24.93 8.24 -5.03
C GLN A 84 23.66 8.61 -4.26
N GLU A 85 22.64 9.14 -4.94
CA GLU A 85 21.33 9.43 -4.35
C GLU A 85 20.71 8.20 -3.70
N ARG A 86 20.75 7.05 -4.40
CA ARG A 86 20.25 5.78 -3.86
C ARG A 86 21.03 5.37 -2.60
N LYS A 87 22.36 5.46 -2.60
CA LYS A 87 23.19 5.19 -1.41
C LYS A 87 22.83 6.11 -0.25
N MET A 88 22.64 7.41 -0.51
CA MET A 88 22.24 8.38 0.52
C MET A 88 20.85 8.07 1.09
N LEU A 89 19.86 7.74 0.25
CA LEU A 89 18.52 7.35 0.69
C LEU A 89 18.54 6.07 1.52
N LEU A 90 19.34 5.07 1.12
CA LEU A 90 19.51 3.84 1.89
C LEU A 90 20.18 4.10 3.24
N ASN A 91 21.22 4.95 3.28
CA ASN A 91 21.88 5.32 4.53
C ASN A 91 20.96 6.12 5.45
N LYS A 92 20.14 7.04 4.91
CA LYS A 92 19.09 7.73 5.67
C LYS A 92 18.06 6.73 6.23
N LYS A 93 17.64 5.73 5.46
CA LYS A 93 16.75 4.67 5.94
C LYS A 93 17.40 3.80 7.02
N LYS A 94 18.67 3.41 6.86
CA LYS A 94 19.43 2.65 7.88
C LYS A 94 19.61 3.44 9.17
N LYS A 95 19.94 4.74 9.08
CA LYS A 95 20.05 5.64 10.23
C LYS A 95 18.71 5.89 10.92
N LYS A 96 17.61 5.89 10.15
CA LYS A 96 16.25 5.96 10.71
C LYS A 96 15.89 4.69 11.47
N LYS A 97 16.25 3.50 10.94
CA LYS A 97 16.11 2.18 11.57
C LYS A 97 17.01 1.98 12.80
N GLN A 98 16.99 2.90 13.76
CA GLN A 98 17.29 2.52 15.13
C GLN A 98 16.02 1.87 15.65
N ASN A 99 15.86 0.58 15.33
CA ASN A 99 14.61 -0.15 15.57
C ASN A 99 14.17 0.05 17.02
N ASP A 100 13.01 0.70 17.21
CA ASP A 100 12.31 0.68 18.48
C ASP A 100 12.00 -0.79 18.79
N SER A 101 12.18 -1.18 20.05
CA SER A 101 11.91 -2.56 20.45
C SER A 101 10.40 -2.83 20.33
N PRO A 102 9.95 -4.01 19.89
CA PRO A 102 8.54 -4.40 19.97
C PRO A 102 7.94 -4.20 21.37
N SER A 103 8.76 -4.31 22.42
CA SER A 103 8.39 -4.08 23.82
C SER A 103 8.00 -2.62 24.14
N GLU A 104 8.43 -1.66 23.32
CA GLU A 104 8.15 -0.23 23.51
C GLU A 104 6.86 0.23 22.82
N VAL A 105 6.15 -0.71 22.19
CA VAL A 105 4.96 -0.44 21.37
C VAL A 105 3.74 -1.15 21.95
N SER A 106 2.63 -0.43 22.05
CA SER A 106 1.33 -1.02 22.37
C SER A 106 0.23 -0.50 21.45
N PHE A 107 -0.83 -1.30 21.34
CA PHE A 107 -1.95 -1.06 20.46
C PHE A 107 -3.23 -1.01 21.26
N SER A 108 -4.02 0.03 21.04
CA SER A 108 -5.35 0.19 21.66
C SER A 108 -6.43 0.39 20.61
N CYS A 109 -7.65 0.02 20.97
CA CYS A 109 -8.80 0.11 20.11
C CYS A 109 -9.15 1.58 19.84
N ARG A 110 -9.28 1.96 18.57
CA ARG A 110 -9.66 3.33 18.22
C ARG A 110 -11.06 3.73 18.69
N GLY A 111 -11.98 2.77 18.81
CA GLY A 111 -13.38 3.02 19.20
C GLY A 111 -13.57 3.23 20.70
N CYS A 112 -12.88 2.46 21.55
CA CYS A 112 -13.07 2.49 23.01
C CYS A 112 -11.79 2.68 23.84
N ASN A 113 -10.63 2.86 23.20
CA ASN A 113 -9.30 2.94 23.83
C ASN A 113 -8.90 1.72 24.71
N LYS A 114 -9.67 0.62 24.69
CA LYS A 114 -9.30 -0.63 25.36
C LYS A 114 -8.01 -1.18 24.76
N ASP A 115 -7.15 -1.73 25.61
CA ASP A 115 -5.89 -2.37 25.19
C ASP A 115 -6.18 -3.57 24.28
N VAL A 116 -5.38 -3.72 23.23
CA VAL A 116 -5.56 -4.74 22.18
C VAL A 116 -4.43 -5.77 22.25
N CYS A 117 -3.19 -5.31 22.15
CA CYS A 117 -1.99 -6.13 22.28
C CYS A 117 -0.74 -5.25 22.45
N ARG A 118 0.38 -5.87 22.83
CA ARG A 118 1.72 -5.28 22.78
C ARG A 118 2.38 -5.59 21.43
N GLY A 119 3.47 -4.90 21.14
CA GLY A 119 4.27 -5.19 19.94
C GLY A 119 4.96 -6.55 20.01
N GLU A 120 5.23 -7.07 21.21
CA GLU A 120 5.78 -8.42 21.43
C GLU A 120 4.83 -9.53 20.97
N ASP A 121 3.51 -9.28 21.01
CA ASP A 121 2.48 -10.24 20.61
C ASP A 121 2.29 -10.30 19.09
N ILE A 122 2.96 -9.42 18.34
CA ILE A 122 2.82 -9.29 16.89
C ILE A 122 3.87 -10.12 16.18
N GLU A 123 3.41 -11.01 15.30
CA GLU A 123 4.23 -11.77 14.38
C GLU A 123 3.87 -11.45 12.92
N VAL A 124 4.80 -11.70 11.99
CA VAL A 124 4.61 -11.37 10.58
C VAL A 124 4.59 -12.61 9.70
N VAL A 125 3.45 -12.87 9.06
CA VAL A 125 3.28 -13.91 8.03
C VAL A 125 3.60 -13.32 6.64
N SER A 126 4.39 -14.04 5.85
CA SER A 126 4.77 -13.68 4.47
C SER A 126 5.33 -12.25 4.33
N GLN A 127 6.02 -11.74 5.37
CA GLN A 127 6.58 -10.38 5.44
C GLN A 127 5.57 -9.23 5.28
N MET A 128 4.27 -9.51 5.38
CA MET A 128 3.21 -8.54 5.08
C MET A 128 2.09 -8.53 6.14
N HIS A 129 1.61 -9.69 6.55
CA HIS A 129 0.44 -9.80 7.42
C HIS A 129 0.88 -9.82 8.87
N HIS A 130 0.44 -8.83 9.63
CA HIS A 130 0.76 -8.72 11.06
C HIS A 130 -0.37 -9.40 11.83
N VAL A 131 -0.03 -10.48 12.53
CA VAL A 131 -0.97 -11.35 13.24
C VAL A 131 -0.68 -11.30 14.74
N VAL A 132 -1.72 -11.55 15.54
CA VAL A 132 -1.59 -11.71 16.99
C VAL A 132 -2.05 -13.10 17.36
N VAL A 133 -1.17 -13.85 18.01
CA VAL A 133 -1.30 -15.31 18.12
C VAL A 133 -1.54 -15.78 19.57
N SER A 134 -1.53 -14.85 20.53
CA SER A 134 -1.81 -15.15 21.94
C SER A 134 -3.23 -15.71 22.14
N THR A 135 -3.36 -16.70 23.03
CA THR A 135 -4.65 -17.25 23.44
C THR A 135 -5.52 -16.22 24.18
N GLU A 136 -4.90 -15.30 24.93
CA GLU A 136 -5.62 -14.22 25.61
C GLU A 136 -6.28 -13.28 24.59
N PHE A 137 -5.63 -13.08 23.44
CA PHE A 137 -6.15 -12.23 22.37
C PHE A 137 -7.49 -12.73 21.83
N ARG A 138 -7.73 -14.05 21.81
CA ARG A 138 -8.98 -14.65 21.33
C ARG A 138 -10.20 -14.16 22.10
N SER A 139 -10.05 -13.84 23.38
CA SER A 139 -11.13 -13.29 24.21
C SER A 139 -11.45 -11.83 23.89
N LEU A 140 -10.56 -11.10 23.20
CA LEU A 140 -10.64 -9.66 22.97
C LEU A 140 -11.38 -9.27 21.68
N TYR A 141 -11.61 -10.22 20.78
CA TYR A 141 -12.25 -9.97 19.49
C TYR A 141 -13.43 -10.91 19.19
N ASN A 142 -14.31 -10.43 18.32
CA ASN A 142 -15.36 -11.23 17.68
C ASN A 142 -15.05 -11.39 16.20
N LYS A 143 -15.30 -12.58 15.65
CA LYS A 143 -15.32 -12.83 14.20
C LYS A 143 -16.66 -12.35 13.64
N LYS A 144 -16.63 -11.61 12.54
CA LYS A 144 -17.84 -11.12 11.85
C LYS A 144 -17.69 -11.28 10.35
N ASP A 145 -18.77 -11.64 9.67
CA ASP A 145 -18.77 -11.76 8.22
C ASP A 145 -18.76 -10.39 7.53
N ASN A 146 -18.01 -10.29 6.44
CA ASN A 146 -17.92 -9.09 5.63
C ASN A 146 -18.87 -9.20 4.43
N THR A 147 -20.09 -8.69 4.61
CA THR A 147 -21.16 -8.68 3.59
C THR A 147 -20.85 -7.88 2.33
N ASN A 148 -19.75 -7.10 2.31
CA ASN A 148 -19.36 -6.26 1.18
C ASN A 148 -18.24 -6.84 0.31
N LEU A 149 -17.65 -7.99 0.67
CA LEU A 149 -16.64 -8.63 -0.16
C LEU A 149 -17.32 -9.51 -1.21
N GLN A 150 -17.13 -9.16 -2.48
CA GLN A 150 -17.19 -10.15 -3.55
C GLN A 150 -16.15 -11.23 -3.25
N GLU A 151 -16.53 -12.49 -3.41
CA GLU A 151 -15.71 -13.68 -3.19
C GLU A 151 -14.25 -13.45 -3.65
N ARG A 152 -13.32 -13.31 -2.69
CA ARG A 152 -11.90 -13.10 -3.02
C ARG A 152 -11.22 -14.45 -3.15
N LEU A 153 -10.80 -14.80 -4.37
CA LEU A 153 -10.00 -15.98 -4.74
C LEU A 153 -8.53 -15.89 -4.25
N VAL A 154 -8.27 -15.27 -3.10
CA VAL A 154 -6.92 -15.24 -2.53
C VAL A 154 -6.84 -16.34 -1.48
N GLU A 155 -5.92 -17.29 -1.65
CA GLU A 155 -5.76 -18.49 -0.80
C GLU A 155 -5.67 -18.21 0.70
N TYR A 156 -5.37 -16.97 1.11
CA TYR A 156 -5.15 -16.57 2.49
C TYR A 156 -6.23 -15.68 3.10
N GLU A 157 -7.25 -15.21 2.37
CA GLU A 157 -8.24 -14.28 2.92
C GLU A 157 -9.59 -14.96 3.14
N THR A 158 -10.07 -14.92 4.39
CA THR A 158 -11.45 -15.28 4.69
C THR A 158 -12.38 -14.08 4.43
N ASN A 159 -13.66 -14.33 4.19
CA ASN A 159 -14.67 -13.27 4.15
C ASN A 159 -14.99 -12.70 5.55
N GLN A 160 -14.19 -12.99 6.57
CA GLN A 160 -14.42 -12.58 7.95
C GLN A 160 -13.46 -11.47 8.39
N PHE A 161 -13.90 -10.69 9.38
CA PHE A 161 -13.08 -9.66 9.99
C PHE A 161 -13.06 -9.74 11.51
N VAL A 162 -11.93 -9.28 12.06
CA VAL A 162 -11.68 -9.15 13.49
C VAL A 162 -12.27 -7.83 13.97
N ALA A 163 -13.19 -7.90 14.94
CA ALA A 163 -13.82 -6.73 15.55
C ALA A 163 -13.62 -6.72 17.06
N CYS A 164 -13.46 -5.53 17.64
CA CYS A 164 -13.41 -5.36 19.09
C CYS A 164 -14.63 -5.99 19.77
N ASN A 165 -14.40 -6.83 20.78
CA ASN A 165 -15.49 -7.47 21.53
C ASN A 165 -16.38 -6.48 22.29
N THR A 166 -15.84 -5.30 22.64
CA THR A 166 -16.50 -4.33 23.53
C THR A 166 -17.30 -3.30 22.75
N CYS A 167 -16.73 -2.71 21.69
CA CYS A 167 -17.39 -1.63 20.92
C CYS A 167 -17.70 -1.99 19.46
N GLY A 168 -17.32 -3.19 19.00
CA GLY A 168 -17.56 -3.64 17.64
C GLY A 168 -16.70 -2.96 16.57
N GLN A 169 -15.79 -2.06 16.93
CA GLN A 169 -14.85 -1.43 16.01
C GLN A 169 -14.04 -2.49 15.25
N ARG A 170 -14.02 -2.41 13.92
CA ARG A 170 -13.20 -3.30 13.09
C ARG A 170 -11.72 -3.04 13.35
N TRP A 171 -10.96 -4.09 13.64
CA TRP A 171 -9.50 -4.05 13.82
C TRP A 171 -8.75 -4.54 12.59
N GLY A 172 -9.26 -5.57 11.90
CA GLY A 172 -8.50 -6.22 10.85
C GLY A 172 -9.33 -7.12 9.94
N SER A 173 -8.73 -8.23 9.54
CA SER A 173 -9.34 -9.31 8.75
C SER A 173 -8.91 -10.66 9.33
N MET A 174 -9.72 -11.70 9.16
CA MET A 174 -9.29 -13.08 9.43
C MET A 174 -8.58 -13.63 8.20
N MET A 175 -7.42 -14.26 8.39
CA MET A 175 -6.64 -14.89 7.32
C MET A 175 -6.51 -16.38 7.54
N LEU A 176 -6.51 -17.17 6.49
CA LEU A 176 -6.25 -18.61 6.53
C LEU A 176 -4.79 -18.84 6.13
N TYR A 177 -3.97 -19.43 6.99
CA TYR A 177 -2.58 -19.75 6.69
C TYR A 177 -2.30 -21.20 7.04
N ARG A 178 -2.00 -22.03 6.03
CA ARG A 178 -1.79 -23.48 6.20
C ARG A 178 -2.92 -24.15 6.99
N ALA A 179 -4.17 -23.88 6.59
CA ALA A 179 -5.40 -24.35 7.23
C ALA A 179 -5.68 -23.78 8.64
N ILE A 180 -4.91 -22.81 9.13
CA ILE A 180 -5.14 -22.18 10.44
C ILE A 180 -5.64 -20.76 10.26
N GLU A 181 -6.71 -20.42 10.98
CA GLU A 181 -7.24 -19.06 10.98
C GLU A 181 -6.48 -18.15 11.94
N LEU A 182 -5.86 -17.10 11.40
CA LEU A 182 -5.11 -16.11 12.17
C LEU A 182 -5.80 -14.73 12.09
N PRO A 183 -5.89 -13.99 13.20
CA PRO A 183 -6.40 -12.62 13.17
C PRO A 183 -5.30 -11.67 12.68
N SER A 184 -5.46 -11.12 11.47
CA SER A 184 -4.54 -10.13 10.90
C SER A 184 -5.00 -8.71 11.19
N LEU A 185 -4.17 -7.93 11.88
CA LEU A 185 -4.49 -6.57 12.29
C LEU A 185 -4.15 -5.53 11.22
N HIS A 186 -5.04 -4.53 11.06
CA HIS A 186 -4.78 -3.36 10.25
C HIS A 186 -4.44 -2.18 11.14
N VAL A 187 -3.16 -1.76 11.17
CA VAL A 187 -2.69 -0.67 12.06
C VAL A 187 -3.50 0.62 11.96
N LYS A 188 -4.04 0.95 10.78
CA LYS A 188 -4.90 2.12 10.55
C LYS A 188 -6.17 2.15 11.41
N ASN A 189 -6.64 0.98 11.85
CA ASN A 189 -7.83 0.83 12.68
C ASN A 189 -7.52 0.87 14.18
N LEU A 190 -6.24 0.91 14.53
CA LEU A 190 -5.74 0.93 15.89
C LEU A 190 -5.16 2.30 16.22
N VAL A 191 -4.88 2.47 17.49
CA VAL A 191 -4.13 3.58 18.05
C VAL A 191 -2.81 2.99 18.55
N VAL A 192 -1.70 3.50 18.03
CA VAL A 192 -0.36 3.01 18.40
C VAL A 192 0.21 3.93 19.47
N THR A 193 0.80 3.36 20.51
CA THR A 193 1.62 4.09 21.48
C THR A 193 3.03 3.55 21.38
N CYS A 194 4.01 4.41 21.04
CA CYS A 194 5.42 4.03 20.99
C CYS A 194 6.21 4.90 21.97
N LYS A 195 6.99 4.30 22.87
CA LYS A 195 7.78 5.02 23.89
C LYS A 195 6.96 6.04 24.69
N GLY A 196 5.72 5.64 25.04
CA GLY A 196 4.75 6.50 25.75
C GLY A 196 4.11 7.60 24.91
N LYS A 197 4.48 7.77 23.63
CA LYS A 197 3.89 8.76 22.72
C LYS A 197 2.79 8.12 21.87
N LYS A 198 1.60 8.70 21.94
CA LYS A 198 0.42 8.26 21.17
C LYS A 198 0.53 8.72 19.72
N ILE A 199 0.56 7.77 18.79
CA ILE A 199 0.53 7.97 17.34
C ILE A 199 -0.90 7.69 16.86
N SER A 200 -1.69 8.76 16.71
CA SER A 200 -3.11 8.65 16.37
C SER A 200 -3.37 8.35 14.88
N LYS A 201 -2.39 8.55 14.00
CA LYS A 201 -2.50 8.34 12.55
C LYS A 201 -1.31 7.53 12.02
N CYS A 202 -1.33 6.22 12.26
CA CYS A 202 -0.45 5.27 11.59
C CYS A 202 -1.25 4.56 10.49
N ALA A 203 -0.97 4.84 9.22
CA ALA A 203 -1.74 4.27 8.12
C ALA A 203 -1.18 2.91 7.65
N LYS A 204 0.12 2.70 7.85
CA LYS A 204 0.85 1.52 7.35
C LYS A 204 1.86 1.05 8.40
N TRP A 205 1.99 -0.28 8.55
CA TRP A 205 2.94 -0.89 9.49
C TRP A 205 4.38 -0.38 9.33
N LYS A 206 4.81 -0.14 8.09
CA LYS A 206 6.15 0.42 7.76
C LYS A 206 6.41 1.85 8.25
N GLU A 207 5.39 2.55 8.77
CA GLU A 207 5.55 3.86 9.39
C GLU A 207 6.00 3.72 10.86
N LEU A 208 5.83 2.54 11.44
CA LEU A 208 6.45 2.17 12.70
C LEU A 208 7.89 1.73 12.43
N ASP A 209 8.84 2.31 13.16
CA ASP A 209 10.25 1.92 13.06
C ASP A 209 10.55 0.74 13.98
N VAL A 210 9.75 -0.32 13.86
CA VAL A 210 9.75 -1.49 14.74
C VAL A 210 9.87 -2.73 13.87
N CYS A 211 10.74 -3.66 14.28
CA CYS A 211 10.89 -4.94 13.59
C CYS A 211 10.18 -6.04 14.39
N PHE A 212 9.07 -6.55 13.84
CA PHE A 212 8.34 -7.67 14.42
C PHE A 212 8.94 -9.01 13.97
N PRO A 213 8.94 -10.05 14.82
CA PRO A 213 9.40 -11.38 14.47
C PRO A 213 8.56 -12.00 13.33
N ALA A 214 9.18 -12.90 12.56
CA ALA A 214 8.46 -13.70 11.57
C ALA A 214 7.61 -14.76 12.27
N PHE A 215 6.41 -15.01 11.76
CA PHE A 215 5.54 -16.05 12.29
C PHE A 215 6.13 -17.44 12.05
N ASP A 216 6.23 -18.23 13.12
CA ASP A 216 6.69 -19.62 13.07
C ASP A 216 5.59 -20.55 13.58
N LEU A 217 4.98 -21.29 12.64
CA LEU A 217 3.92 -22.23 12.97
C LEU A 217 4.37 -23.30 13.98
N SER A 218 5.64 -23.72 13.94
CA SER A 218 6.15 -24.76 14.85
C SER A 218 6.22 -24.31 16.30
N ALA A 219 6.28 -22.99 16.55
CA ALA A 219 6.24 -22.40 17.88
C ALA A 219 4.82 -22.35 18.48
N HIS A 220 3.78 -22.55 17.66
CA HIS A 220 2.38 -22.42 18.04
C HIS A 220 1.59 -23.73 17.89
N ALA A 221 2.10 -24.80 18.52
CA ALA A 221 1.53 -26.15 18.44
C ALA A 221 0.03 -26.21 18.80
N SER A 222 -0.41 -25.42 19.79
CA SER A 222 -1.81 -25.39 20.23
C SER A 222 -2.79 -24.92 19.15
N LEU A 223 -2.35 -24.12 18.17
CA LEU A 223 -3.20 -23.70 17.05
C LEU A 223 -3.41 -24.82 16.03
N VAL A 224 -2.45 -25.72 15.92
CA VAL A 224 -2.55 -26.90 15.04
C VAL A 224 -3.56 -27.86 15.63
N ASP A 225 -3.49 -28.11 16.94
CA ASP A 225 -4.42 -29.00 17.64
C ASP A 225 -5.87 -28.47 17.54
N GLU A 226 -6.09 -27.18 17.74
CA GLU A 226 -7.43 -26.57 17.59
C GLU A 226 -7.98 -26.63 16.16
N ALA A 227 -7.11 -26.57 15.14
CA ALA A 227 -7.53 -26.70 13.75
C ALA A 227 -7.92 -28.15 13.42
N LEU A 228 -7.25 -29.14 14.01
CA LEU A 228 -7.55 -30.56 13.86
C LEU A 228 -8.85 -30.97 14.58
N ASP A 229 -9.20 -30.29 15.68
CA ASP A 229 -10.43 -30.54 16.45
C ASP A 229 -11.69 -29.86 15.86
N SER A 230 -11.53 -29.03 14.83
CA SER A 230 -12.62 -28.28 14.18
C SER A 230 -13.23 -28.93 12.93
N ASP A 231 -12.84 -30.18 12.62
CA ASP A 231 -13.41 -31.03 11.57
C ASP A 231 -14.52 -31.98 12.08
#